data_AF-A0A146LL02-F1
#
_entry.id   AF-A0A146LL02-F1
#
_cell.length_a   1.000
_cell.length_b   1.000
_cell.length_c   1.000
_cell.angle_alpha   90.00
_cell.angle_beta   90.00
_cell.angle_gamma   90.00
#
_symmetry.space_group_name_H-M   'P 1'
#
loop_
_entity.id
_entity.type
_entity.pdbx_description
1 polymer ?
#
loop_
_entity_poly.entity_id
_entity_poly.type
_entity_poly.pdbx_seq_one_letter_code
_entity_poly.pdbx_strand_id
1 'polypeptide(L)'
;MLGLSIILVMFSLMISLIDNPYQPKREIIDENINSNVWCSPKWGMKTCHFHNLFYCRKYGFIFILTENSIITGLHSYRDLTHLKLSPIDDHSIVNMRLTMVHNMEVSSFRMRLIRGNYFMIYRFKPDNILHVIHDDLLPLYTTFKDICLGNVTECSNKYHLLLSDPNEEGPYIHWYKALSSKEPLQIKGLSDEFIFCFSSVTLGIANTSFFQYGFKKPQGPVKTKLVQNDIKEFRNYFLKYFDIKIPLARKIRAVTVVSRIINRKIINEEYIFQTISLAMGECFKDGKLNLRRVDMTRNTTKEILNAIVSSHILVAVHGAETILSLFLLDQAIIIELFPFGIVREYVSPIYSLSSIAGIHFNYLSWTNLMENNSVAHPEYPSQFGGLGGLSEDLIQSIYSTKNVSAVECCNNPYYLFRMYQDTLVDESFQRVASSAAYILKSANSKTEVTTEWFFPGPVHDLKCILYPNLIFVTWTVPYNLVNMSGVYNVSVLEGARYYNVLTSKTELYLNFDGTGIEKVEVWVSCNVNERASIDSYCHCDVYNL
;
A
#
# COMPACT_ATOMS: atom_id res chain seq x y z
N MET A 1 -16.84 -45.18 36.11
CA MET A 1 -15.90 -44.37 35.29
C MET A 1 -16.36 -44.13 33.85
N LEU A 2 -17.26 -44.92 33.25
CA LEU A 2 -17.81 -44.63 31.91
C LEU A 2 -18.88 -43.52 31.84
N GLY A 3 -19.57 -43.21 32.95
CA GLY A 3 -20.64 -42.21 32.98
C GLY A 3 -20.17 -40.75 32.94
N LEU A 4 -19.00 -40.44 33.49
CA LEU A 4 -18.46 -39.06 33.48
C LEU A 4 -17.88 -38.67 32.12
N SER A 5 -17.31 -39.62 31.38
CA SER A 5 -16.74 -39.39 30.05
C SER A 5 -17.80 -39.03 29.02
N ILE A 6 -18.98 -39.64 29.11
CA ILE A 6 -20.11 -39.36 28.21
C ILE A 6 -20.72 -37.99 28.51
N ILE A 7 -20.80 -37.60 29.79
CA ILE A 7 -21.29 -36.28 30.19
C ILE A 7 -20.33 -35.17 29.74
N LEU A 8 -19.02 -35.36 29.85
CA LEU A 8 -18.02 -34.39 29.38
C LEU A 8 -17.99 -34.25 27.84
N VAL A 9 -18.18 -35.34 27.11
CA VAL A 9 -18.29 -35.31 25.64
C VAL A 9 -19.60 -34.65 25.21
N MET A 10 -20.72 -34.91 25.90
CA MET A 10 -22.01 -34.25 25.65
C MET A 10 -21.99 -32.77 26.04
N PHE A 11 -21.28 -32.39 27.11
CA PHE A 11 -21.07 -30.97 27.47
C PHE A 11 -20.16 -30.25 26.48
N SER A 12 -19.11 -30.92 25.98
CA SER A 12 -18.24 -30.38 24.92
C SER A 12 -18.99 -30.22 23.60
N LEU A 13 -19.87 -31.17 23.25
CA LEU A 13 -20.74 -31.08 22.08
C LEU A 13 -21.83 -30.01 22.25
N MET A 14 -22.41 -29.87 23.45
CA MET A 14 -23.37 -28.79 23.72
C MET A 14 -22.72 -27.41 23.74
N ILE A 15 -21.50 -27.24 24.26
CA ILE A 15 -20.77 -25.97 24.19
C ILE A 15 -20.37 -25.65 22.74
N SER A 16 -20.03 -26.66 21.91
CA SER A 16 -19.80 -26.47 20.47
C SER A 16 -21.07 -26.14 19.66
N LEU A 17 -22.26 -26.47 20.20
CA LEU A 17 -23.56 -26.18 19.57
C LEU A 17 -24.17 -24.86 20.08
N ILE A 18 -23.71 -24.33 21.22
CA ILE A 18 -24.28 -23.13 21.86
C ILE A 18 -23.60 -21.83 21.40
N ASP A 19 -22.38 -21.87 20.82
CA ASP A 19 -21.69 -20.68 20.29
C ASP A 19 -21.18 -20.89 18.86
N ASN A 20 -22.08 -21.21 17.93
CA ASN A 20 -21.81 -20.93 16.51
C ASN A 20 -22.30 -19.50 16.20
N PRO A 21 -21.40 -18.51 16.00
CA PRO A 21 -21.79 -17.11 15.77
C PRO A 21 -22.57 -16.89 14.46
N TYR A 22 -22.75 -17.93 13.64
CA TYR A 22 -23.40 -17.88 12.33
C TYR A 22 -24.84 -18.43 12.30
N GLN A 23 -25.49 -18.69 13.44
CA GLN A 23 -26.90 -19.08 13.48
C GLN A 23 -27.82 -17.87 13.19
N PRO A 24 -28.53 -17.81 12.04
CA PRO A 24 -29.39 -16.69 11.66
C PRO A 24 -30.76 -16.77 12.35
N LYS A 25 -31.25 -15.60 12.81
CA LYS A 25 -32.37 -15.49 13.76
C LYS A 25 -33.77 -15.35 13.12
N ARG A 26 -33.95 -15.46 11.80
CA ARG A 26 -35.29 -15.39 11.17
C ARG A 26 -35.31 -15.91 9.73
N GLU A 27 -36.30 -16.72 9.40
CA GLU A 27 -36.76 -16.93 8.03
C GLU A 27 -37.53 -15.67 7.58
N ILE A 28 -37.21 -15.15 6.38
CA ILE A 28 -38.00 -14.08 5.76
C ILE A 28 -39.08 -14.75 4.91
N ILE A 29 -40.33 -14.45 5.22
CA ILE A 29 -41.50 -14.65 4.36
C ILE A 29 -42.04 -13.25 4.10
N ASP A 30 -41.51 -12.57 3.08
CA ASP A 30 -41.99 -11.26 2.64
C ASP A 30 -42.13 -11.31 1.12
N GLU A 31 -43.24 -10.81 0.59
CA GLU A 31 -43.60 -10.92 -0.83
C GLU A 31 -42.99 -9.78 -1.67
N ASN A 32 -42.39 -8.77 -1.02
CA ASN A 32 -41.80 -7.58 -1.64
C ASN A 32 -40.28 -7.51 -1.47
N ILE A 33 -39.59 -8.55 -1.93
CA ILE A 33 -38.13 -8.62 -1.81
C ILE A 33 -37.48 -7.99 -3.06
N ASN A 34 -36.75 -6.89 -2.86
CA ASN A 34 -35.97 -6.25 -3.91
C ASN A 34 -34.56 -5.87 -3.43
N SER A 35 -33.62 -5.90 -4.37
CA SER A 35 -32.26 -5.39 -4.18
C SER A 35 -32.17 -3.93 -4.63
N ASN A 36 -31.34 -3.16 -3.94
CA ASN A 36 -31.01 -1.78 -4.29
C ASN A 36 -29.49 -1.58 -4.30
N VAL A 37 -29.00 -0.64 -5.12
CA VAL A 37 -27.60 -0.25 -5.18
C VAL A 37 -27.42 1.24 -5.41
N TRP A 38 -26.52 1.84 -4.63
CA TRP A 38 -26.05 3.21 -4.79
C TRP A 38 -24.55 3.20 -4.99
N CYS A 39 -24.09 3.66 -6.14
CA CYS A 39 -22.68 3.83 -6.43
C CYS A 39 -22.30 5.30 -6.43
N SER A 40 -21.12 5.62 -5.89
CA SER A 40 -20.59 6.98 -5.94
C SER A 40 -19.12 6.94 -6.35
N PRO A 41 -18.69 7.75 -7.32
CA PRO A 41 -17.28 8.02 -7.53
C PRO A 41 -16.83 8.93 -6.39
N LYS A 42 -16.13 8.39 -5.40
CA LYS A 42 -15.49 9.16 -4.33
C LYS A 42 -13.98 9.05 -4.48
N TRP A 43 -13.31 10.20 -4.54
CA TRP A 43 -11.85 10.32 -4.59
C TRP A 43 -11.15 9.45 -5.66
N GLY A 44 -11.80 9.29 -6.82
CA GLY A 44 -11.28 8.49 -7.95
C GLY A 44 -11.47 6.98 -7.81
N MET A 45 -12.25 6.52 -6.83
CA MET A 45 -12.71 5.14 -6.64
C MET A 45 -14.23 5.06 -6.78
N LYS A 46 -14.74 3.97 -7.38
CA LYS A 46 -16.18 3.69 -7.44
C LYS A 46 -16.57 2.78 -6.28
N THR A 47 -17.15 3.36 -5.24
CA THR A 47 -17.70 2.62 -4.10
C THR A 47 -19.19 2.40 -4.31
N CYS A 48 -19.66 1.18 -4.07
CA CYS A 48 -21.06 0.82 -4.21
C CYS A 48 -21.60 0.24 -2.90
N HIS A 49 -22.80 0.67 -2.53
CA HIS A 49 -23.54 0.17 -1.38
C HIS A 49 -24.79 -0.55 -1.87
N PHE A 50 -24.93 -1.81 -1.46
CA PHE A 50 -26.08 -2.66 -1.74
C PHE A 50 -26.94 -2.77 -0.50
N HIS A 51 -28.25 -2.68 -0.70
CA HIS A 51 -29.26 -3.07 0.28
C HIS A 51 -29.98 -4.32 -0.25
N ASN A 52 -30.10 -5.33 0.62
CA ASN A 52 -30.61 -6.66 0.29
C ASN A 52 -29.84 -7.29 -0.89
N LEU A 53 -28.57 -7.62 -0.66
CA LEU A 53 -27.77 -8.40 -1.60
C LEU A 53 -27.91 -9.89 -1.26
N PHE A 54 -28.31 -10.71 -2.22
CA PHE A 54 -28.56 -12.13 -1.99
C PHE A 54 -27.34 -12.96 -2.37
N TYR A 55 -27.14 -14.08 -1.68
CA TYR A 55 -26.11 -15.04 -2.01
C TYR A 55 -26.65 -16.47 -1.90
N CYS A 56 -26.36 -17.27 -2.92
CA CYS A 56 -26.56 -18.70 -2.92
C CYS A 56 -25.27 -19.38 -3.37
N ARG A 57 -24.83 -20.43 -2.67
CA ARG A 57 -23.58 -21.14 -3.02
C ARG A 57 -23.58 -21.66 -4.47
N LYS A 58 -24.73 -22.05 -5.00
CA LYS A 58 -24.88 -22.56 -6.37
C LYS A 58 -24.80 -21.46 -7.44
N TYR A 59 -25.34 -20.27 -7.16
CA TYR A 59 -25.55 -19.22 -8.17
C TYR A 59 -24.68 -17.98 -7.95
N GLY A 60 -23.97 -17.89 -6.82
CA GLY A 60 -23.20 -16.72 -6.43
C GLY A 60 -24.08 -15.61 -5.86
N PHE A 61 -23.66 -14.36 -6.07
CA PHE A 61 -24.43 -13.20 -5.64
C PHE A 61 -25.57 -12.91 -6.61
N ILE A 62 -26.73 -12.60 -6.06
CA ILE A 62 -27.97 -12.38 -6.78
C ILE A 62 -28.50 -10.98 -6.44
N PHE A 63 -28.91 -10.25 -7.48
CA PHE A 63 -29.63 -8.98 -7.39
C PHE A 63 -31.06 -9.21 -7.86
N ILE A 64 -32.03 -9.01 -6.96
CA ILE A 64 -33.45 -9.17 -7.28
C ILE A 64 -33.98 -7.83 -7.81
N LEU A 65 -34.24 -7.78 -9.12
CA LEU A 65 -34.69 -6.58 -9.82
C LEU A 65 -36.23 -6.56 -9.91
N THR A 66 -36.83 -5.57 -9.28
CA THR A 66 -38.28 -5.29 -9.30
C THR A 66 -38.55 -3.84 -9.72
N GLU A 67 -39.81 -3.47 -9.90
CA GLU A 67 -40.22 -2.08 -10.12
C GLU A 67 -39.84 -1.14 -8.95
N ASN A 68 -39.62 -1.69 -7.75
CA ASN A 68 -39.22 -0.95 -6.56
C ASN A 68 -37.70 -0.90 -6.35
N SER A 69 -36.91 -1.55 -7.22
CA SER A 69 -35.45 -1.55 -7.13
C SER A 69 -34.85 -0.21 -7.51
N ILE A 70 -33.92 0.28 -6.69
CA ILE A 70 -33.17 1.51 -6.92
C ILE A 70 -31.77 1.15 -7.42
N ILE A 71 -31.38 1.68 -8.58
CA ILE A 71 -30.05 1.57 -9.15
C ILE A 71 -29.56 2.98 -9.49
N THR A 72 -28.55 3.48 -8.77
CA THR A 72 -28.05 4.84 -8.97
C THR A 72 -26.52 4.91 -9.03
N GLY A 73 -25.99 5.90 -9.76
CA GLY A 73 -24.54 6.12 -9.89
C GLY A 73 -23.83 5.14 -10.84
N LEU A 74 -24.59 4.50 -11.73
CA LEU A 74 -24.10 3.63 -12.80
C LEU A 74 -24.54 4.21 -14.15
N HIS A 75 -23.69 4.10 -15.17
CA HIS A 75 -24.01 4.52 -16.53
C HIS A 75 -24.81 3.44 -17.27
N SER A 76 -24.56 2.17 -16.94
CA SER A 76 -25.25 1.02 -17.53
C SER A 76 -25.31 -0.14 -16.54
N TYR A 77 -26.21 -1.09 -16.77
CA TYR A 77 -26.25 -2.36 -16.01
C TYR A 77 -24.95 -3.17 -16.15
N ARG A 78 -24.20 -2.98 -17.26
CA ARG A 78 -22.90 -3.64 -17.45
C ARG A 78 -21.87 -3.15 -16.43
N ASP A 79 -22.04 -1.96 -15.86
CA ASP A 79 -21.15 -1.46 -14.82
C ASP A 79 -21.17 -2.35 -13.56
N LEU A 80 -22.27 -3.08 -13.31
CA LEU A 80 -22.39 -4.00 -12.18
C LEU A 80 -21.48 -5.22 -12.34
N THR A 81 -21.16 -5.64 -13.56
CA THR A 81 -20.27 -6.79 -13.83
C THR A 81 -18.78 -6.42 -13.73
N HIS A 82 -18.48 -5.13 -13.57
CA HIS A 82 -17.12 -4.59 -13.47
C HIS A 82 -16.78 -4.05 -12.07
N LEU A 83 -17.62 -4.32 -11.08
CA LEU A 83 -17.36 -3.95 -9.69
C LEU A 83 -16.19 -4.78 -9.15
N LYS A 84 -15.10 -4.12 -8.73
CA LYS A 84 -13.90 -4.78 -8.23
C LYS A 84 -13.95 -4.98 -6.72
N LEU A 85 -13.51 -6.16 -6.28
CA LEU A 85 -13.39 -6.57 -4.88
C LEU A 85 -11.94 -6.66 -4.39
N SER A 86 -10.97 -6.47 -5.28
CA SER A 86 -9.53 -6.36 -5.01
C SER A 86 -8.90 -5.36 -5.99
N PRO A 87 -7.77 -4.70 -5.62
CA PRO A 87 -7.04 -3.77 -6.49
C PRO A 87 -6.32 -4.45 -7.66
N ILE A 88 -6.28 -5.79 -7.70
CA ILE A 88 -5.59 -6.53 -8.75
C ILE A 88 -6.18 -6.17 -10.12
N ASP A 89 -5.31 -5.67 -10.99
CA ASP A 89 -5.65 -5.37 -12.37
C ASP A 89 -5.52 -6.62 -13.25
N ASP A 90 -6.23 -6.61 -14.38
CA ASP A 90 -6.16 -7.65 -15.41
C ASP A 90 -6.49 -9.08 -14.99
N HIS A 91 -7.19 -9.25 -13.86
CA HIS A 91 -7.67 -10.55 -13.39
C HIS A 91 -9.18 -10.55 -13.12
N SER A 92 -9.97 -11.28 -13.91
CA SER A 92 -11.44 -11.24 -13.80
C SER A 92 -12.01 -11.90 -12.53
N ILE A 93 -11.22 -12.73 -11.84
CA ILE A 93 -11.67 -13.42 -10.61
C ILE A 93 -11.99 -12.44 -9.47
N VAL A 94 -11.37 -11.25 -9.47
CA VAL A 94 -11.59 -10.24 -8.43
C VAL A 94 -12.79 -9.34 -8.72
N ASN A 95 -13.44 -9.52 -9.87
CA ASN A 95 -14.68 -8.83 -10.17
C ASN A 95 -15.84 -9.53 -9.46
N MET A 96 -16.78 -8.73 -8.96
CA MET A 96 -18.01 -9.23 -8.39
C MET A 96 -18.81 -9.99 -9.46
N ARG A 97 -19.10 -11.26 -9.17
CA ARG A 97 -20.00 -12.07 -9.98
C ARG A 97 -21.41 -11.89 -9.47
N LEU A 98 -22.15 -10.99 -10.11
CA LEU A 98 -23.53 -10.67 -9.78
C LEU A 98 -24.47 -11.16 -10.89
N THR A 99 -25.48 -11.93 -10.51
CA THR A 99 -26.57 -12.36 -11.38
C THR A 99 -27.80 -11.53 -11.09
N MET A 100 -28.38 -10.88 -12.09
CA MET A 100 -29.66 -10.18 -11.94
C MET A 100 -30.81 -11.14 -12.27
N VAL A 101 -31.81 -11.19 -11.40
CA VAL A 101 -33.02 -12.01 -11.58
C VAL A 101 -34.28 -11.15 -11.38
N HIS A 102 -35.38 -11.51 -12.03
CA HIS A 102 -36.69 -10.93 -11.76
C HIS A 102 -37.46 -11.77 -10.72
N ASN A 103 -38.40 -11.15 -10.01
CA ASN A 103 -39.07 -11.67 -8.79
C ASN A 103 -39.62 -13.12 -8.89
N MET A 104 -39.94 -13.62 -10.09
CA MET A 104 -40.62 -14.91 -10.28
C MET A 104 -39.76 -16.17 -10.03
N GLU A 105 -38.47 -16.06 -9.72
CA GLU A 105 -37.58 -17.24 -9.58
C GLU A 105 -37.14 -17.56 -8.14
N VAL A 106 -37.53 -16.78 -7.12
CA VAL A 106 -36.95 -16.87 -5.76
C VAL A 106 -37.92 -17.43 -4.70
N SER A 107 -39.22 -17.51 -5.00
CA SER A 107 -40.30 -17.89 -4.06
C SER A 107 -40.22 -19.32 -3.51
N SER A 108 -39.40 -20.20 -4.11
CA SER A 108 -39.23 -21.59 -3.69
C SER A 108 -38.07 -21.83 -2.72
N PHE A 109 -37.24 -20.82 -2.44
CA PHE A 109 -36.03 -20.97 -1.64
C PHE A 109 -36.23 -20.55 -0.18
N ARG A 110 -35.63 -21.30 0.75
CA ARG A 110 -35.55 -20.90 2.16
C ARG A 110 -34.55 -19.75 2.31
N MET A 111 -35.01 -18.62 2.81
CA MET A 111 -34.18 -17.42 2.95
C MET A 111 -33.75 -17.15 4.39
N ARG A 112 -32.49 -16.74 4.57
CA ARG A 112 -31.91 -16.35 5.86
C ARG A 112 -31.40 -14.92 5.80
N LEU A 113 -31.90 -14.07 6.71
CA LEU A 113 -31.43 -12.69 6.81
C LEU A 113 -30.11 -12.61 7.60
N ILE A 114 -29.12 -11.99 6.99
CA ILE A 114 -27.87 -11.59 7.63
C ILE A 114 -27.91 -10.06 7.82
N ARG A 115 -28.05 -9.65 9.08
CA ARG A 115 -28.06 -8.22 9.48
C ARG A 115 -26.65 -7.72 9.76
N GLY A 116 -26.43 -6.42 9.50
CA GLY A 116 -25.17 -5.73 9.75
C GLY A 116 -24.69 -4.97 8.52
N ASN A 117 -23.66 -4.15 8.71
CA ASN A 117 -22.96 -3.48 7.61
C ASN A 117 -21.76 -4.33 7.23
N TYR A 118 -21.76 -4.91 6.05
CA TYR A 118 -20.64 -5.71 5.56
C TYR A 118 -19.79 -4.89 4.61
N PHE A 119 -18.46 -5.04 4.69
CA PHE A 119 -17.57 -4.57 3.64
C PHE A 119 -16.99 -5.79 2.93
N MET A 120 -17.31 -5.92 1.64
CA MET A 120 -16.98 -7.11 0.87
C MET A 120 -15.67 -6.94 0.11
N ILE A 121 -14.79 -7.92 0.25
CA ILE A 121 -13.52 -8.01 -0.48
C ILE A 121 -13.33 -9.39 -1.07
N TYR A 122 -12.40 -9.50 -2.02
CA TYR A 122 -11.89 -10.77 -2.53
C TYR A 122 -10.41 -10.87 -2.19
N ARG A 123 -10.03 -11.83 -1.35
CA ARG A 123 -8.61 -12.03 -1.00
C ARG A 123 -7.89 -12.67 -2.17
N PHE A 124 -6.80 -12.06 -2.65
CA PHE A 124 -6.11 -12.57 -3.83
C PHE A 124 -5.36 -13.88 -3.56
N LYS A 125 -4.47 -13.89 -2.55
CA LYS A 125 -3.67 -15.07 -2.17
C LYS A 125 -3.45 -15.10 -0.64
N PRO A 126 -4.46 -15.53 0.14
CA PRO A 126 -4.50 -15.36 1.60
C PRO A 126 -3.51 -16.23 2.39
N ASP A 127 -2.80 -17.15 1.73
CA ASP A 127 -1.73 -17.96 2.30
C ASP A 127 -0.34 -17.32 2.17
N ASN A 128 -0.26 -16.12 1.58
CA ASN A 128 1.00 -15.42 1.33
C ASN A 128 0.95 -13.98 1.88
N ILE A 129 1.81 -13.69 2.87
CA ILE A 129 1.78 -12.43 3.61
C ILE A 129 2.00 -11.19 2.73
N LEU A 130 2.71 -11.34 1.61
CA LEU A 130 2.91 -10.26 0.65
C LEU A 130 1.59 -9.83 0.04
N HIS A 131 0.84 -10.78 -0.52
CA HIS A 131 -0.46 -10.50 -1.12
C HIS A 131 -1.47 -10.04 -0.07
N VAL A 132 -1.45 -10.63 1.14
CA VAL A 132 -2.30 -10.17 2.25
C VAL A 132 -2.07 -8.69 2.54
N ILE A 133 -0.83 -8.22 2.63
CA ILE A 133 -0.55 -6.81 2.94
C ILE A 133 -0.74 -5.91 1.70
N HIS A 134 -0.13 -6.26 0.58
CA HIS A 134 -0.05 -5.43 -0.62
C HIS A 134 -1.37 -5.39 -1.40
N ASP A 135 -2.03 -6.54 -1.58
CA ASP A 135 -3.22 -6.67 -2.43
C ASP A 135 -4.53 -6.61 -1.66
N ASP A 136 -4.54 -6.87 -0.35
CA ASP A 136 -5.78 -6.87 0.42
C ASP A 136 -5.81 -5.74 1.47
N LEU A 137 -4.90 -5.74 2.45
CA LEU A 137 -5.01 -4.90 3.65
C LEU A 137 -4.65 -3.43 3.42
N LEU A 138 -3.57 -3.13 2.68
CA LEU A 138 -3.20 -1.75 2.38
C LEU A 138 -4.29 -1.04 1.54
N PRO A 139 -4.80 -1.65 0.45
CA PRO A 139 -5.99 -1.16 -0.26
C PRO A 139 -7.20 -0.95 0.63
N LEU A 140 -7.52 -1.91 1.50
CA LEU A 140 -8.66 -1.85 2.41
C LEU A 140 -8.50 -0.73 3.45
N TYR A 141 -7.30 -0.59 4.02
CA TYR A 141 -6.95 0.48 4.95
C TYR A 141 -7.15 1.85 4.31
N THR A 142 -6.61 2.06 3.10
CA THR A 142 -6.77 3.33 2.36
C THR A 142 -8.24 3.57 2.02
N THR A 143 -8.98 2.53 1.65
CA THR A 143 -10.42 2.64 1.40
C THR A 143 -11.18 3.09 2.66
N PHE A 144 -10.85 2.52 3.82
CA PHE A 144 -11.46 2.89 5.09
C PHE A 144 -11.09 4.31 5.51
N LYS A 145 -9.83 4.69 5.29
CA LYS A 145 -9.34 6.05 5.52
C LYS A 145 -10.17 7.04 4.70
N ASP A 146 -10.41 6.75 3.43
CA ASP A 146 -11.21 7.60 2.56
C ASP A 146 -12.66 7.67 3.03
N ILE A 147 -13.37 6.54 3.10
CA ILE A 147 -14.82 6.55 3.36
C ILE A 147 -15.18 6.97 4.81
N CYS A 148 -14.24 6.89 5.75
CA CYS A 148 -14.39 7.37 7.13
C CYS A 148 -13.54 8.62 7.43
N LEU A 149 -13.26 9.47 6.44
CA LEU A 149 -12.69 10.81 6.63
C LEU A 149 -11.40 10.85 7.48
N GLY A 150 -10.54 9.86 7.27
CA GLY A 150 -9.27 9.67 7.98
C GLY A 150 -9.36 8.74 9.20
N ASN A 151 -10.56 8.46 9.72
CA ASN A 151 -10.73 7.63 10.91
C ASN A 151 -11.00 6.15 10.56
N VAL A 152 -9.93 5.42 10.27
CA VAL A 152 -10.01 3.98 9.95
C VAL A 152 -10.66 3.17 11.08
N THR A 153 -10.51 3.58 12.33
CA THR A 153 -11.10 2.88 13.49
C THR A 153 -12.64 2.96 13.49
N GLU A 154 -13.20 4.06 13.01
CA GLU A 154 -14.66 4.18 12.82
C GLU A 154 -15.16 3.13 11.83
N CYS A 155 -14.49 3.01 10.69
CA CYS A 155 -14.83 2.03 9.66
C CYS A 155 -14.62 0.59 10.14
N SER A 156 -13.52 0.30 10.83
CA SER A 156 -13.27 -1.03 11.39
C SER A 156 -14.32 -1.40 12.45
N ASN A 157 -14.85 -0.45 13.22
CA ASN A 157 -15.94 -0.70 14.17
C ASN A 157 -17.33 -0.77 13.51
N LYS A 158 -17.50 -0.13 12.35
CA LYS A 158 -18.76 -0.09 11.61
C LYS A 158 -18.98 -1.32 10.74
N TYR A 159 -17.94 -1.77 10.04
CA TYR A 159 -18.05 -2.81 9.03
C TYR A 159 -17.59 -4.16 9.53
N HIS A 160 -18.30 -5.21 9.12
CA HIS A 160 -17.87 -6.59 9.24
C HIS A 160 -17.31 -7.04 7.89
N LEU A 161 -16.13 -7.63 7.85
CA LEU A 161 -15.56 -8.08 6.58
C LEU A 161 -16.30 -9.31 6.05
N LEU A 162 -16.73 -9.23 4.79
CA LEU A 162 -17.27 -10.35 4.02
C LEU A 162 -16.20 -10.79 3.01
N LEU A 163 -15.64 -11.97 3.24
CA LEU A 163 -14.62 -12.58 2.38
C LEU A 163 -15.33 -13.41 1.31
N SER A 164 -15.38 -12.87 0.10
CA SER A 164 -16.12 -13.44 -1.04
C SER A 164 -15.35 -14.50 -1.84
N ASP A 165 -14.06 -14.67 -1.54
CA ASP A 165 -13.21 -15.66 -2.17
C ASP A 165 -13.49 -17.09 -1.63
N PRO A 166 -13.16 -18.14 -2.40
CA PRO A 166 -13.44 -19.53 -2.03
C PRO A 166 -12.34 -20.15 -1.13
N ASN A 167 -11.38 -19.36 -0.64
CA ASN A 167 -10.29 -19.89 0.18
C ASN A 167 -10.75 -20.16 1.61
N GLU A 168 -10.02 -21.02 2.32
CA GLU A 168 -10.16 -21.18 3.77
C GLU A 168 -9.74 -19.88 4.51
N GLU A 169 -9.86 -19.85 5.85
CA GLU A 169 -9.31 -18.77 6.68
C GLU A 169 -7.87 -18.42 6.34
N GLY A 170 -7.03 -19.43 6.15
CA GLY A 170 -5.63 -19.24 5.90
C GLY A 170 -4.87 -18.74 7.13
N PRO A 171 -3.53 -18.74 7.08
CA PRO A 171 -2.67 -18.46 8.23
C PRO A 171 -2.65 -17.00 8.68
N TYR A 172 -3.20 -16.07 7.88
CA TYR A 172 -3.12 -14.62 8.13
C TYR A 172 -4.47 -13.97 8.45
N ILE A 173 -5.50 -14.75 8.76
CA ILE A 173 -6.85 -14.23 9.06
C ILE A 173 -6.85 -13.17 10.18
N HIS A 174 -5.96 -13.31 11.16
CA HIS A 174 -5.80 -12.37 12.28
C HIS A 174 -5.41 -10.95 11.86
N TRP A 175 -4.80 -10.78 10.69
CA TRP A 175 -4.53 -9.45 10.13
C TRP A 175 -5.80 -8.77 9.62
N TYR A 176 -6.71 -9.50 8.98
CA TYR A 176 -7.99 -8.95 8.52
C TYR A 176 -8.89 -8.52 9.68
N LYS A 177 -8.79 -9.22 10.83
CA LYS A 177 -9.50 -8.84 12.05
C LYS A 177 -9.20 -7.41 12.52
N ALA A 178 -8.03 -6.86 12.17
CA ALA A 178 -7.70 -5.46 12.46
C ALA A 178 -8.70 -4.48 11.82
N LEU A 179 -9.18 -4.80 10.62
CA LEU A 179 -10.06 -3.95 9.81
C LEU A 179 -11.51 -4.47 9.81
N SER A 180 -11.92 -5.18 10.86
CA SER A 180 -13.25 -5.76 10.97
C SER A 180 -13.82 -5.59 12.38
N SER A 181 -15.12 -5.31 12.47
CA SER A 181 -15.82 -5.11 13.75
C SER A 181 -16.06 -6.43 14.50
N LYS A 182 -16.05 -7.54 13.77
CA LYS A 182 -16.13 -8.92 14.30
C LYS A 182 -15.30 -9.86 13.42
N GLU A 183 -15.25 -11.12 13.80
CA GLU A 183 -14.63 -12.21 13.01
C GLU A 183 -15.08 -12.19 11.54
N PRO A 184 -14.18 -12.05 10.55
CA PRO A 184 -14.56 -11.98 9.14
C PRO A 184 -15.43 -13.17 8.70
N LEU A 185 -16.57 -12.87 8.07
CA LEU A 185 -17.47 -13.88 7.54
C LEU A 185 -16.94 -14.38 6.19
N GLN A 186 -16.79 -15.70 6.09
CA GLN A 186 -16.42 -16.36 4.84
C GLN A 186 -17.63 -16.86 4.10
N ILE A 187 -17.67 -16.56 2.81
CA ILE A 187 -18.78 -17.02 1.97
C ILE A 187 -18.75 -18.54 1.76
N LYS A 188 -17.56 -19.14 1.78
CA LYS A 188 -17.36 -20.59 1.68
C LYS A 188 -18.04 -21.36 2.82
N GLY A 189 -18.08 -20.75 4.02
CA GLY A 189 -18.69 -21.35 5.21
C GLY A 189 -20.21 -21.34 5.22
N LEU A 190 -20.86 -20.67 4.25
CA LEU A 190 -22.31 -20.63 4.15
C LEU A 190 -22.88 -21.94 3.57
N SER A 191 -23.99 -22.38 4.16
CA SER A 191 -24.74 -23.56 3.72
C SER A 191 -25.31 -23.37 2.30
N ASP A 192 -25.49 -24.46 1.57
CA ASP A 192 -26.17 -24.50 0.28
C ASP A 192 -27.71 -24.65 0.40
N GLU A 193 -28.23 -24.92 1.59
CA GLU A 193 -29.68 -25.11 1.84
C GLU A 193 -30.47 -23.80 1.81
N PHE A 194 -29.79 -22.65 1.92
CA PHE A 194 -30.43 -21.35 2.08
C PHE A 194 -29.92 -20.33 1.07
N ILE A 195 -30.78 -19.37 0.74
CA ILE A 195 -30.38 -18.10 0.17
C ILE A 195 -30.16 -17.12 1.32
N PHE A 196 -28.96 -16.54 1.38
CA PHE A 196 -28.64 -15.55 2.39
C PHE A 196 -28.91 -14.14 1.85
N CYS A 197 -29.70 -13.36 2.57
CA CYS A 197 -29.95 -11.96 2.28
C CYS A 197 -29.08 -11.09 3.20
N PHE A 198 -28.09 -10.39 2.63
CA PHE A 198 -27.30 -9.41 3.36
C PHE A 198 -28.01 -8.06 3.34
N SER A 199 -28.40 -7.56 4.51
CA SER A 199 -29.15 -6.29 4.60
C SER A 199 -28.36 -5.08 4.12
N SER A 200 -27.03 -5.10 4.25
CA SER A 200 -26.16 -4.01 3.81
C SER A 200 -24.77 -4.52 3.46
N VAL A 201 -24.33 -4.25 2.22
CA VAL A 201 -22.99 -4.62 1.73
C VAL A 201 -22.37 -3.43 1.01
N THR A 202 -21.22 -2.96 1.47
CA THR A 202 -20.39 -1.98 0.77
C THR A 202 -19.24 -2.69 0.06
N LEU A 203 -18.89 -2.23 -1.13
CA LEU A 203 -17.74 -2.71 -1.89
C LEU A 203 -17.10 -1.58 -2.70
N GLY A 204 -15.97 -1.88 -3.34
CA GLY A 204 -15.17 -0.95 -4.11
C GLY A 204 -13.96 -0.53 -3.30
N ILE A 205 -12.81 -1.05 -3.70
CA ILE A 205 -11.54 -0.95 -2.99
C ILE A 205 -10.55 -0.07 -3.75
N ALA A 206 -9.74 0.68 -3.01
CA ALA A 206 -8.78 1.63 -3.57
C ALA A 206 -7.67 0.86 -4.28
N ASN A 207 -7.18 1.39 -5.42
CA ASN A 207 -6.00 0.82 -6.06
C ASN A 207 -4.74 1.47 -5.48
N THR A 208 -4.07 0.73 -4.59
CA THR A 208 -2.80 1.14 -3.97
C THR A 208 -1.60 0.36 -4.55
N SER A 209 -1.81 -0.41 -5.63
CA SER A 209 -0.80 -1.29 -6.19
C SER A 209 0.44 -0.51 -6.63
N PHE A 210 1.62 -0.96 -6.18
CA PHE A 210 2.93 -0.48 -6.63
C PHE A 210 3.71 -1.55 -7.39
N PHE A 211 3.17 -2.77 -7.49
CA PHE A 211 3.72 -3.89 -8.24
C PHE A 211 2.59 -4.72 -8.83
N GLN A 212 2.83 -5.40 -9.96
CA GLN A 212 1.88 -6.33 -10.58
C GLN A 212 2.56 -7.64 -10.99
N TYR A 213 1.80 -8.74 -10.98
CA TYR A 213 2.31 -10.12 -11.02
C TYR A 213 2.24 -10.80 -12.39
N GLY A 214 2.01 -10.01 -13.43
CA GLY A 214 2.26 -10.43 -14.79
C GLY A 214 1.11 -11.16 -15.51
N PHE A 215 -0.14 -10.71 -15.37
CA PHE A 215 -1.29 -11.46 -15.93
C PHE A 215 -1.50 -11.28 -17.45
N LYS A 216 -1.39 -10.04 -17.96
CA LYS A 216 -1.51 -9.71 -19.39
C LYS A 216 -0.25 -9.07 -19.99
N LYS A 217 0.72 -8.79 -19.14
CA LYS A 217 2.01 -8.18 -19.44
C LYS A 217 3.02 -8.78 -18.47
N PRO A 218 4.33 -8.72 -18.71
CA PRO A 218 5.32 -9.23 -17.77
C PRO A 218 5.22 -8.53 -16.40
N GLN A 219 5.48 -9.25 -15.31
CA GLN A 219 5.46 -8.72 -13.93
C GLN A 219 6.44 -7.54 -13.74
N GLY A 220 6.15 -6.65 -12.79
CA GLY A 220 7.02 -5.50 -12.51
C GLY A 220 6.34 -4.32 -11.79
N PRO A 221 7.07 -3.20 -11.64
CA PRO A 221 6.59 -1.99 -10.97
C PRO A 221 5.38 -1.38 -11.69
N VAL A 222 4.47 -0.76 -10.93
CA VAL A 222 3.40 0.09 -11.47
C VAL A 222 3.35 1.42 -10.76
N LYS A 223 2.84 2.44 -11.46
CA LYS A 223 2.66 3.77 -10.88
C LYS A 223 1.59 3.71 -9.79
N THR A 224 1.99 3.96 -8.55
CA THR A 224 1.10 4.03 -7.40
C THR A 224 0.67 5.46 -7.09
N LYS A 225 -0.47 5.60 -6.41
CA LYS A 225 -0.94 6.88 -5.83
C LYS A 225 -0.54 7.05 -4.36
N LEU A 226 0.06 6.02 -3.76
CA LEU A 226 0.51 6.06 -2.37
C LEU A 226 1.59 7.12 -2.17
N VAL A 227 1.51 7.83 -1.03
CA VAL A 227 2.57 8.70 -0.55
C VAL A 227 3.18 8.14 0.75
N GLN A 228 4.34 8.68 1.18
CA GLN A 228 5.01 8.25 2.41
C GLN A 228 4.06 8.17 3.62
N ASN A 229 3.18 9.16 3.75
CA ASN A 229 2.28 9.26 4.90
C ASN A 229 1.27 8.10 4.95
N ASP A 230 0.79 7.61 3.81
CA ASP A 230 -0.13 6.46 3.77
C ASP A 230 0.54 5.20 4.34
N ILE A 231 1.80 4.98 3.99
CA ILE A 231 2.59 3.86 4.49
C ILE A 231 2.84 3.99 6.00
N LYS A 232 3.18 5.19 6.48
CA LYS A 232 3.43 5.44 7.91
C LYS A 232 2.17 5.25 8.75
N GLU A 233 1.04 5.74 8.28
CA GLU A 233 -0.24 5.58 8.96
C GLU A 233 -0.69 4.11 8.98
N PHE A 234 -0.61 3.41 7.84
CA PHE A 234 -0.86 1.98 7.74
C PHE A 234 0.00 1.19 8.74
N ARG A 235 1.32 1.44 8.75
CA ARG A 235 2.25 0.84 9.71
C ARG A 235 1.78 1.07 11.14
N ASN A 236 1.56 2.33 11.52
CA ASN A 236 1.22 2.69 12.91
C ASN A 236 -0.11 2.05 13.35
N TYR A 237 -1.09 1.97 12.46
CA TYR A 237 -2.38 1.33 12.72
C TYR A 237 -2.20 -0.16 13.08
N PHE A 238 -1.48 -0.91 12.25
CA PHE A 238 -1.26 -2.34 12.48
C PHE A 238 -0.32 -2.61 13.66
N LEU A 239 0.71 -1.79 13.88
CA LEU A 239 1.55 -1.90 15.08
C LEU A 239 0.72 -1.70 16.36
N LYS A 240 -0.19 -0.73 16.37
CA LYS A 240 -1.12 -0.52 17.49
C LYS A 240 -2.04 -1.74 17.69
N TYR A 241 -2.61 -2.27 16.62
CA TYR A 241 -3.47 -3.45 16.69
C TYR A 241 -2.76 -4.68 17.28
N PHE A 242 -1.51 -4.92 16.88
CA PHE A 242 -0.70 -6.02 17.40
C PHE A 242 -0.02 -5.75 18.75
N ASP A 243 -0.34 -4.63 19.40
CA ASP A 243 0.27 -4.22 20.67
C ASP A 243 1.82 -4.20 20.58
N ILE A 244 2.33 -3.59 19.50
CA ILE A 244 3.76 -3.36 19.28
C ILE A 244 4.10 -1.95 19.73
N LYS A 245 5.01 -1.85 20.71
CA LYS A 245 5.48 -0.57 21.22
C LYS A 245 6.58 -0.02 20.32
N ILE A 246 6.36 1.17 19.77
CA ILE A 246 7.39 1.90 19.02
C ILE A 246 8.39 2.49 20.04
N PRO A 247 9.69 2.14 19.97
CA PRO A 247 10.70 2.70 20.86
C PRO A 247 10.85 4.21 20.65
N LEU A 248 10.68 5.02 21.71
CA LEU A 248 10.87 6.49 21.70
C LEU A 248 12.28 6.90 21.26
N ALA A 249 13.27 6.07 21.57
CA ALA A 249 14.62 6.17 21.03
C ALA A 249 15.11 4.75 20.76
N ARG A 250 15.68 4.52 19.57
CA ARG A 250 16.36 3.27 19.22
C ARG A 250 17.70 3.19 19.97
N LYS A 251 17.65 3.04 21.30
CA LYS A 251 18.85 2.85 22.14
C LYS A 251 19.54 1.51 21.83
N ILE A 252 18.78 0.51 21.38
CA ILE A 252 19.27 -0.81 21.00
C ILE A 252 19.50 -0.84 19.49
N ARG A 253 20.76 -1.07 19.10
CA ARG A 253 21.18 -1.19 17.71
C ARG A 253 20.97 -2.63 17.26
N ALA A 254 19.83 -2.91 16.62
CA ALA A 254 19.50 -4.25 16.17
C ALA A 254 19.67 -4.44 14.65
N VAL A 255 20.17 -5.61 14.28
CA VAL A 255 20.17 -6.15 12.92
C VAL A 255 19.30 -7.38 12.94
N THR A 256 18.28 -7.44 12.10
CA THR A 256 17.41 -8.61 11.98
C THR A 256 17.59 -9.26 10.62
N VAL A 257 17.80 -10.57 10.62
CA VAL A 257 17.76 -11.41 9.41
C VAL A 257 16.44 -12.17 9.41
N VAL A 258 15.68 -12.03 8.33
CA VAL A 258 14.51 -12.87 8.05
C VAL A 258 14.99 -14.13 7.36
N SER A 259 15.09 -15.21 8.13
CA SER A 259 15.51 -16.53 7.68
C SER A 259 14.40 -17.24 6.92
N ARG A 260 14.82 -18.14 6.04
CA ARG A 260 13.94 -19.12 5.40
C ARG A 260 14.52 -20.51 5.64
N ILE A 261 13.74 -21.37 6.27
CA ILE A 261 14.20 -22.74 6.62
C ILE A 261 13.67 -23.82 5.68
N ILE A 262 12.64 -23.52 4.89
CA ILE A 262 11.97 -24.48 4.00
C ILE A 262 12.55 -24.46 2.58
N ASN A 263 12.61 -23.29 1.95
CA ASN A 263 13.09 -23.12 0.57
C ASN A 263 13.81 -21.78 0.38
N ARG A 264 14.65 -21.67 -0.66
CA ARG A 264 15.42 -20.46 -0.98
C ARG A 264 16.20 -19.96 0.23
N LYS A 265 16.95 -20.86 0.85
CA LYS A 265 17.69 -20.63 2.09
C LYS A 265 18.97 -19.86 1.79
N ILE A 266 19.42 -19.07 2.75
CA ILE A 266 20.82 -18.64 2.78
C ILE A 266 21.60 -19.68 3.56
N ILE A 267 22.56 -20.33 2.92
CA ILE A 267 23.28 -21.47 3.51
C ILE A 267 24.28 -21.00 4.58
N ASN A 268 24.73 -19.75 4.50
CA ASN A 268 25.74 -19.16 5.39
C ASN A 268 25.27 -17.85 6.05
N GLU A 269 24.09 -17.82 6.67
CA GLU A 269 23.58 -16.59 7.33
C GLU A 269 24.54 -15.99 8.37
N GLU A 270 25.36 -16.80 9.03
CA GLU A 270 26.38 -16.30 9.97
C GLU A 270 27.40 -15.38 9.29
N TYR A 271 27.71 -15.62 8.01
CA TYR A 271 28.58 -14.74 7.23
C TYR A 271 27.96 -13.34 7.04
N ILE A 272 26.63 -13.26 6.84
CA ILE A 272 25.91 -11.98 6.77
C ILE A 272 26.05 -11.23 8.09
N PHE A 273 25.81 -11.92 9.22
CA PHE A 273 25.90 -11.32 10.54
C PHE A 273 27.30 -10.80 10.86
N GLN A 274 28.34 -11.59 10.57
CA GLN A 274 29.72 -11.19 10.75
C GLN A 274 30.07 -9.98 9.87
N THR A 275 29.72 -10.03 8.59
CA THR A 275 30.02 -8.95 7.62
C THR A 275 29.36 -7.63 8.01
N ILE A 276 28.08 -7.67 8.39
CA ILE A 276 27.38 -6.47 8.88
C ILE A 276 28.01 -5.98 10.17
N SER A 277 28.32 -6.88 11.12
CA SER A 277 28.92 -6.49 12.39
C SER A 277 30.26 -5.80 12.22
N LEU A 278 31.10 -6.28 11.30
CA LEU A 278 32.37 -5.66 10.93
C LEU A 278 32.16 -4.27 10.31
N ALA A 279 31.28 -4.15 9.31
CA ALA A 279 31.00 -2.88 8.66
C ALA A 279 30.40 -1.83 9.62
N MET A 280 29.60 -2.29 10.59
CA MET A 280 28.95 -1.45 11.59
C MET A 280 29.85 -1.11 12.80
N GLY A 281 31.01 -1.78 12.95
CA GLY A 281 31.87 -1.62 14.13
C GLY A 281 32.27 -0.16 14.38
N GLU A 282 32.45 0.63 13.32
CA GLU A 282 32.77 2.05 13.40
C GLU A 282 31.55 2.97 13.58
N CYS A 283 30.35 2.51 13.25
CA CYS A 283 29.11 3.27 13.41
C CYS A 283 28.70 3.40 14.88
N PHE A 284 29.17 2.47 15.73
CA PHE A 284 28.62 2.23 17.04
C PHE A 284 29.72 2.17 18.10
N LYS A 285 29.96 3.31 18.77
CA LYS A 285 31.03 3.53 19.77
C LYS A 285 31.08 2.51 20.93
N ASP A 286 29.98 1.80 21.21
CA ASP A 286 29.86 0.84 22.32
C ASP A 286 29.93 -0.64 21.87
N GLY A 287 30.12 -0.91 20.57
CA GLY A 287 30.35 -2.24 19.99
C GLY A 287 29.22 -3.28 20.08
N LYS A 288 28.13 -3.02 20.82
CA LYS A 288 27.05 -4.00 21.02
C LYS A 288 25.94 -3.87 19.97
N LEU A 289 25.96 -4.79 19.00
CA LEU A 289 24.87 -5.05 18.05
C LEU A 289 24.00 -6.19 18.57
N ASN A 290 22.68 -5.98 18.56
CA ASN A 290 21.72 -7.05 18.83
C ASN A 290 21.37 -7.73 17.51
N LEU A 291 21.97 -8.89 17.27
CA LEU A 291 21.71 -9.71 16.09
C LEU A 291 20.50 -10.60 16.36
N ARG A 292 19.49 -10.52 15.50
CA ARG A 292 18.25 -11.28 15.63
C ARG A 292 17.98 -12.07 14.36
N ARG A 293 17.48 -13.28 14.55
CA ARG A 293 16.98 -14.14 13.50
C ARG A 293 15.48 -14.32 13.70
N VAL A 294 14.70 -14.14 12.65
CA VAL A 294 13.25 -14.41 12.66
C VAL A 294 12.86 -15.24 11.46
N ASP A 295 11.88 -16.12 11.62
CA ASP A 295 11.34 -16.97 10.56
C ASP A 295 9.82 -17.08 10.72
N MET A 296 9.08 -16.97 9.60
CA MET A 296 7.61 -16.95 9.61
C MET A 296 6.97 -18.26 10.08
N THR A 297 7.70 -19.38 10.07
CA THR A 297 7.20 -20.69 10.51
C THR A 297 7.46 -20.95 11.99
N ARG A 298 8.45 -20.27 12.57
CA ARG A 298 8.86 -20.44 13.98
C ARG A 298 8.40 -19.30 14.89
N ASN A 299 8.28 -18.10 14.36
CA ASN A 299 7.96 -16.91 15.13
C ASN A 299 6.53 -16.44 14.91
N THR A 300 5.94 -15.89 15.96
CA THR A 300 4.62 -15.27 15.86
C THR A 300 4.69 -13.92 15.13
N THR A 301 3.58 -13.45 14.56
CA THR A 301 3.50 -12.09 13.99
C THR A 301 4.01 -11.02 14.96
N LYS A 302 3.66 -11.13 16.25
CA LYS A 302 4.08 -10.16 17.28
C LYS A 302 5.60 -10.16 17.48
N GLU A 303 6.24 -11.33 17.49
CA GLU A 303 7.70 -11.45 17.61
C GLU A 303 8.43 -10.85 16.41
N ILE A 304 7.94 -11.14 15.20
CA ILE A 304 8.53 -10.65 13.95
C ILE A 304 8.43 -9.13 13.88
N LEU A 305 7.25 -8.56 14.14
CA LEU A 305 7.05 -7.11 14.15
C LEU A 305 7.91 -6.41 15.22
N ASN A 306 8.03 -6.99 16.41
CA ASN A 306 8.92 -6.45 17.45
C ASN A 306 10.40 -6.45 17.01
N ALA A 307 10.83 -7.49 16.30
CA ALA A 307 12.18 -7.54 15.74
C ALA A 307 12.38 -6.46 14.67
N ILE A 308 11.45 -6.32 13.73
CA ILE A 308 11.51 -5.36 12.62
C ILE A 308 11.50 -3.91 13.13
N VAL A 309 10.56 -3.55 14.01
CA VAL A 309 10.45 -2.19 14.57
C VAL A 309 11.72 -1.77 15.33
N SER A 310 12.38 -2.74 15.99
CA SER A 310 13.64 -2.50 16.70
C SER A 310 14.86 -2.40 15.78
N SER A 311 14.74 -2.81 14.51
CA SER A 311 15.88 -2.96 13.60
C SER A 311 16.32 -1.65 12.96
N HIS A 312 17.64 -1.49 12.85
CA HIS A 312 18.27 -0.49 11.99
C HIS A 312 18.57 -1.06 10.60
N ILE A 313 18.89 -2.35 10.55
CA ILE A 313 19.10 -3.09 9.31
C ILE A 313 18.24 -4.34 9.37
N LEU A 314 17.38 -4.49 8.37
CA LEU A 314 16.66 -5.72 8.08
C LEU A 314 17.30 -6.35 6.85
N VAL A 315 17.68 -7.62 6.95
CA VAL A 315 18.18 -8.39 5.81
C VAL A 315 17.16 -9.49 5.54
N ALA A 316 16.75 -9.63 4.28
CA ALA A 316 15.81 -10.66 3.91
C ALA A 316 16.12 -11.15 2.50
N VAL A 317 16.02 -12.46 2.28
CA VAL A 317 15.97 -12.99 0.92
C VAL A 317 14.67 -12.51 0.28
N HIS A 318 14.76 -12.11 -0.98
CA HIS A 318 13.59 -11.80 -1.79
C HIS A 318 12.55 -12.90 -1.62
N GLY A 319 11.30 -12.54 -1.37
CA GLY A 319 10.26 -13.46 -0.91
C GLY A 319 9.03 -12.71 -0.43
N ALA A 320 8.04 -13.43 0.06
CA ALA A 320 6.81 -12.82 0.55
C ALA A 320 7.04 -11.97 1.80
N GLU A 321 7.99 -12.40 2.62
CA GLU A 321 8.28 -11.87 3.94
C GLU A 321 8.92 -10.47 3.87
N THR A 322 9.50 -10.09 2.73
CA THR A 322 10.12 -8.77 2.54
C THR A 322 9.11 -7.62 2.61
N ILE A 323 7.81 -7.89 2.39
CA ILE A 323 6.73 -6.90 2.57
C ILE A 323 6.69 -6.33 3.99
N LEU A 324 7.16 -7.10 4.99
CA LEU A 324 7.18 -6.67 6.37
C LEU A 324 8.17 -5.52 6.61
N SER A 325 9.03 -5.20 5.65
CA SER A 325 9.85 -3.97 5.65
C SER A 325 9.02 -2.68 5.74
N LEU A 326 7.73 -2.70 5.37
CA LEU A 326 6.79 -1.60 5.63
C LEU A 326 6.70 -1.20 7.12
N PHE A 327 7.07 -2.11 8.02
CA PHE A 327 7.05 -1.91 9.47
C PHE A 327 8.36 -1.39 10.06
N LEU A 328 9.37 -1.14 9.22
CA LEU A 328 10.57 -0.45 9.65
C LEU A 328 10.21 0.96 10.17
N LEU A 329 10.95 1.44 11.15
CA LEU A 329 10.89 2.87 11.50
C LEU A 329 11.86 3.66 10.65
N ASP A 330 11.63 4.96 10.65
CA ASP A 330 12.29 5.94 9.81
C ASP A 330 13.83 5.77 9.81
N GLN A 331 14.42 5.96 8.63
CA GLN A 331 15.86 5.84 8.33
C GLN A 331 16.47 4.44 8.46
N ALA A 332 15.69 3.41 8.82
CA ALA A 332 16.21 2.03 8.78
C ALA A 332 16.49 1.59 7.35
N ILE A 333 17.26 0.50 7.23
CA ILE A 333 17.74 -0.04 5.96
C ILE A 333 17.14 -1.43 5.77
N ILE A 334 16.57 -1.69 4.59
CA ILE A 334 16.28 -3.04 4.11
C ILE A 334 17.37 -3.44 3.10
N ILE A 335 17.98 -4.60 3.31
CA ILE A 335 18.89 -5.25 2.36
C ILE A 335 18.17 -6.49 1.82
N GLU A 336 17.71 -6.41 0.57
CA GLU A 336 17.05 -7.53 -0.12
C GLU A 336 18.08 -8.39 -0.87
N LEU A 337 18.08 -9.70 -0.63
CA LEU A 337 19.01 -10.65 -1.26
C LEU A 337 18.34 -11.40 -2.41
N PHE A 338 19.01 -11.49 -3.56
CA PHE A 338 18.48 -12.17 -4.75
C PHE A 338 19.35 -13.37 -5.14
N PRO A 339 18.74 -14.53 -5.44
CA PRO A 339 19.42 -15.67 -6.06
C PRO A 339 20.03 -15.33 -7.42
N PHE A 340 20.86 -16.23 -7.93
CA PHE A 340 21.51 -16.06 -9.22
C PHE A 340 20.49 -15.96 -10.37
N GLY A 341 20.74 -15.05 -11.30
CA GLY A 341 19.91 -14.88 -12.49
C GLY A 341 18.60 -14.13 -12.27
N ILE A 342 18.31 -13.70 -11.04
CA ILE A 342 17.11 -12.96 -10.68
C ILE A 342 17.39 -11.46 -10.70
N VAL A 343 16.61 -10.73 -11.50
CA VAL A 343 16.74 -9.27 -11.69
C VAL A 343 15.72 -8.54 -10.82
N ARG A 344 16.20 -7.78 -9.83
CA ARG A 344 15.38 -7.09 -8.82
C ARG A 344 14.33 -6.14 -9.43
N GLU A 345 14.67 -5.45 -10.53
CA GLU A 345 13.80 -4.48 -11.21
C GLU A 345 12.52 -5.13 -11.75
N TYR A 346 12.56 -6.43 -12.05
CA TYR A 346 11.40 -7.16 -12.59
C TYR A 346 10.56 -7.83 -11.51
N VAL A 347 11.14 -8.11 -10.35
CA VAL A 347 10.55 -9.08 -9.41
C VAL A 347 10.26 -8.49 -8.03
N SER A 348 10.88 -7.38 -7.64
CA SER A 348 10.80 -6.86 -6.26
C SER A 348 9.71 -5.79 -6.08
N PRO A 349 8.67 -6.09 -5.28
CA PRO A 349 7.73 -5.07 -4.84
C PRO A 349 8.39 -4.04 -3.92
N ILE A 350 9.42 -4.41 -3.16
CA ILE A 350 10.12 -3.50 -2.22
C ILE A 350 10.98 -2.50 -2.97
N TYR A 351 11.66 -2.94 -4.03
CA TYR A 351 12.32 -2.04 -4.97
C TYR A 351 11.34 -1.01 -5.55
N SER A 352 10.16 -1.47 -5.97
CA SER A 352 9.12 -0.59 -6.50
C SER A 352 8.62 0.41 -5.45
N LEU A 353 8.41 -0.06 -4.22
CA LEU A 353 8.02 0.76 -3.08
C LEU A 353 9.09 1.81 -2.73
N SER A 354 10.38 1.49 -2.91
CA SER A 354 11.50 2.40 -2.63
C SER A 354 11.54 3.64 -3.54
N SER A 355 10.83 3.59 -4.67
CA SER A 355 10.68 4.73 -5.59
C SER A 355 9.64 5.77 -5.15
N ILE A 356 8.85 5.48 -4.10
CA ILE A 356 7.91 6.45 -3.55
C ILE A 356 8.70 7.58 -2.89
N ALA A 357 8.43 8.82 -3.33
CA ALA A 357 9.06 10.00 -2.77
C ALA A 357 8.86 10.06 -1.24
N GLY A 358 9.97 10.29 -0.54
CA GLY A 358 10.00 10.36 0.91
C GLY A 358 9.82 9.02 1.63
N ILE A 359 9.85 7.84 0.99
CA ILE A 359 9.73 6.56 1.72
C ILE A 359 10.61 6.51 2.98
N HIS A 360 10.08 5.96 4.08
CA HIS A 360 10.68 6.12 5.40
C HIS A 360 11.92 5.23 5.64
N PHE A 361 12.22 4.29 4.76
CA PHE A 361 13.38 3.41 4.87
C PHE A 361 14.31 3.57 3.66
N ASN A 362 15.56 3.15 3.80
CA ASN A 362 16.52 3.07 2.71
C ASN A 362 16.55 1.66 2.15
N TYR A 363 16.52 1.53 0.82
CA TYR A 363 16.58 0.24 0.13
C TYR A 363 17.99 -0.02 -0.41
N LEU A 364 18.53 -1.20 -0.09
CA LEU A 364 19.72 -1.78 -0.67
C LEU A 364 19.40 -3.19 -1.15
N SER A 365 20.20 -3.69 -2.09
CA SER A 365 20.06 -5.05 -2.59
C SER A 365 21.42 -5.69 -2.82
N TRP A 366 21.49 -7.00 -2.60
CA TRP A 366 22.59 -7.85 -3.02
C TRP A 366 22.07 -8.93 -3.95
N THR A 367 22.76 -9.16 -5.06
CA THR A 367 22.39 -10.19 -6.04
C THR A 367 23.55 -11.15 -6.16
N ASN A 368 23.27 -12.45 -6.09
CA ASN A 368 24.28 -13.45 -6.37
C ASN A 368 24.67 -13.37 -7.86
N LEU A 369 25.92 -13.03 -8.14
CA LEU A 369 26.46 -12.97 -9.51
C LEU A 369 27.23 -14.25 -9.89
N MET A 370 27.44 -15.16 -8.94
CA MET A 370 28.18 -16.40 -9.17
C MET A 370 27.25 -17.62 -9.14
N GLU A 371 27.12 -18.31 -10.27
CA GLU A 371 26.22 -19.47 -10.37
C GLU A 371 26.62 -20.61 -9.40
N ASN A 372 27.91 -20.79 -9.16
CA ASN A 372 28.45 -21.78 -8.22
C ASN A 372 28.00 -21.56 -6.76
N ASN A 373 27.52 -20.36 -6.42
CA ASN A 373 26.94 -20.04 -5.13
C ASN A 373 25.45 -20.40 -5.03
N SER A 374 24.91 -21.13 -6.02
CA SER A 374 23.50 -21.50 -6.06
C SER A 374 23.34 -23.01 -5.99
N VAL A 375 22.43 -23.48 -5.13
CA VAL A 375 22.08 -24.89 -4.99
C VAL A 375 20.65 -25.07 -5.49
N ALA A 376 20.50 -25.84 -6.57
CA ALA A 376 19.21 -26.12 -7.19
C ALA A 376 18.58 -27.40 -6.62
N HIS A 377 17.25 -27.45 -6.66
CA HIS A 377 16.44 -28.57 -6.19
C HIS A 377 15.48 -29.07 -7.29
N PRO A 378 15.99 -29.67 -8.38
CA PRO A 378 15.16 -30.15 -9.48
C PRO A 378 14.15 -31.23 -9.07
N GLU A 379 14.39 -31.90 -7.94
CA GLU A 379 13.55 -32.93 -7.33
C GLU A 379 12.30 -32.39 -6.61
N TYR A 380 12.24 -31.07 -6.36
CA TYR A 380 11.10 -30.47 -5.67
C TYR A 380 9.84 -30.43 -6.56
N PRO A 381 8.68 -30.10 -6.00
CA PRO A 381 7.50 -29.76 -6.80
C PRO A 381 7.77 -28.55 -7.73
N SER A 382 7.08 -28.48 -8.87
CA SER A 382 7.29 -27.43 -9.87
C SER A 382 7.10 -26.01 -9.31
N GLN A 383 6.14 -25.81 -8.40
CA GLN A 383 5.91 -24.53 -7.73
C GLN A 383 7.08 -24.05 -6.84
N PHE A 384 8.03 -24.94 -6.53
CA PHE A 384 9.25 -24.66 -5.77
C PHE A 384 10.51 -24.85 -6.63
N GLY A 385 10.41 -24.71 -7.95
CA GLY A 385 11.55 -24.77 -8.87
C GLY A 385 11.94 -26.17 -9.34
N GLY A 386 11.12 -27.18 -9.03
CA GLY A 386 11.27 -28.54 -9.53
C GLY A 386 11.15 -28.65 -11.04
N LEU A 387 11.90 -29.58 -11.64
CA LEU A 387 11.93 -29.83 -13.08
C LEU A 387 11.27 -31.15 -13.48
N GLY A 388 10.69 -31.87 -12.50
CA GLY A 388 9.98 -33.13 -12.75
C GLY A 388 8.83 -32.97 -13.75
N GLY A 389 8.80 -33.84 -14.77
CA GLY A 389 7.76 -33.86 -15.79
C GLY A 389 7.99 -32.94 -17.00
N LEU A 390 9.11 -32.21 -17.06
CA LEU A 390 9.51 -31.43 -18.23
C LEU A 390 10.30 -32.29 -19.24
N SER A 391 10.32 -31.89 -20.51
CA SER A 391 11.15 -32.55 -21.53
C SER A 391 12.64 -32.28 -21.30
N GLU A 392 13.50 -33.20 -21.74
CA GLU A 392 14.96 -33.05 -21.61
C GLU A 392 15.47 -31.78 -22.27
N ASP A 393 14.98 -31.43 -23.46
CA ASP A 393 15.35 -30.20 -24.16
C ASP A 393 15.02 -28.94 -23.35
N LEU A 394 13.85 -28.92 -22.70
CA LEU A 394 13.43 -27.80 -21.86
C LEU A 394 14.29 -27.72 -20.60
N ILE A 395 14.62 -28.86 -19.98
CA ILE A 395 15.51 -28.94 -18.83
C ILE A 395 16.91 -28.37 -19.19
N GLN A 396 17.48 -28.77 -20.32
CA GLN A 396 18.76 -28.24 -20.80
C GLN A 396 18.69 -26.74 -21.10
N SER A 397 17.58 -26.27 -21.66
CA SER A 397 17.33 -24.84 -21.87
C SER A 397 17.26 -24.06 -20.56
N ILE A 398 16.63 -24.61 -19.52
CA ILE A 398 16.53 -23.99 -18.20
C ILE A 398 17.92 -23.89 -17.55
N TYR A 399 18.72 -24.96 -17.58
CA TYR A 399 20.08 -24.94 -17.03
C TYR A 399 20.99 -23.93 -17.73
N SER A 400 20.87 -23.79 -19.05
CA SER A 400 21.69 -22.84 -19.83
C SER A 400 21.26 -21.37 -19.66
N THR A 401 20.06 -21.11 -19.12
CA THR A 401 19.55 -19.75 -18.91
C THR A 401 20.20 -19.11 -17.69
N LYS A 402 21.06 -18.11 -17.92
CA LYS A 402 21.75 -17.38 -16.84
C LYS A 402 20.91 -16.29 -16.19
N ASN A 403 20.29 -15.43 -16.99
CA ASN A 403 19.45 -14.34 -16.53
C ASN A 403 18.01 -14.57 -16.96
N VAL A 404 17.08 -14.46 -16.02
CA VAL A 404 15.65 -14.61 -16.30
C VAL A 404 15.06 -13.23 -16.65
N SER A 405 14.40 -13.14 -17.81
CA SER A 405 13.66 -11.94 -18.19
C SER A 405 12.41 -11.73 -17.32
N ALA A 406 11.79 -10.56 -17.41
CA ALA A 406 10.47 -10.37 -16.82
C ALA A 406 9.50 -11.41 -17.39
N VAL A 407 8.76 -12.10 -16.52
CA VAL A 407 7.87 -13.20 -16.88
C VAL A 407 6.41 -12.79 -16.82
N GLU A 408 5.60 -13.36 -17.71
CA GLU A 408 4.15 -13.39 -17.57
C GLU A 408 3.78 -14.57 -16.69
N CYS A 409 3.00 -14.30 -15.64
CA CYS A 409 2.49 -15.25 -14.68
C CYS A 409 3.57 -15.95 -13.83
N CYS A 410 3.17 -16.35 -12.62
CA CYS A 410 4.10 -16.84 -11.60
C CYS A 410 4.56 -18.30 -11.80
N ASN A 411 4.10 -18.99 -12.86
CA ASN A 411 4.35 -20.42 -13.10
C ASN A 411 5.43 -20.70 -14.16
N ASN A 412 6.23 -19.70 -14.53
CA ASN A 412 7.29 -19.87 -15.51
C ASN A 412 8.44 -20.76 -14.94
N PRO A 413 8.79 -21.89 -15.57
CA PRO A 413 9.77 -22.83 -15.02
C PRO A 413 11.20 -22.28 -15.00
N TYR A 414 11.60 -21.43 -15.95
CA TYR A 414 12.91 -20.76 -15.94
C TYR A 414 13.05 -19.85 -14.72
N TYR A 415 12.00 -19.08 -14.43
CA TYR A 415 11.92 -18.22 -13.27
C TYR A 415 11.92 -19.00 -11.96
N LEU A 416 11.01 -19.98 -11.83
CA LEU A 416 10.88 -20.77 -10.61
C LEU A 416 12.16 -21.53 -10.28
N PHE A 417 12.81 -22.12 -11.29
CA PHE A 417 14.07 -22.84 -11.11
C PHE A 417 15.15 -21.97 -10.50
N ARG A 418 15.37 -20.75 -11.01
CA ARG A 418 16.38 -19.80 -10.49
C ARG A 418 15.95 -19.18 -9.16
N MET A 419 14.68 -18.86 -9.03
CA MET A 419 14.14 -18.14 -7.89
C MET A 419 14.13 -19.00 -6.62
N TYR A 420 13.98 -20.32 -6.71
CA TYR A 420 13.94 -21.20 -5.53
C TYR A 420 15.27 -21.85 -5.15
N GLN A 421 16.38 -21.45 -5.78
CA GLN A 421 17.71 -21.94 -5.41
C GLN A 421 18.10 -21.44 -4.01
N ASP A 422 18.69 -22.34 -3.23
CA ASP A 422 19.40 -21.95 -2.02
C ASP A 422 20.69 -21.20 -2.43
N THR A 423 21.11 -20.21 -1.64
CA THR A 423 22.16 -19.27 -2.02
C THR A 423 23.25 -19.19 -0.96
N LEU A 424 24.50 -19.20 -1.42
CA LEU A 424 25.69 -18.87 -0.63
C LEU A 424 26.03 -17.39 -0.84
N VAL A 425 26.08 -16.61 0.22
CA VAL A 425 26.47 -15.18 0.14
C VAL A 425 27.99 -15.07 0.19
N ASP A 426 28.58 -14.33 -0.76
CA ASP A 426 30.03 -14.20 -0.92
C ASP A 426 30.59 -12.84 -0.44
N GLU A 427 31.90 -12.64 -0.66
CA GLU A 427 32.62 -11.41 -0.33
C GLU A 427 32.06 -10.12 -0.95
N SER A 428 31.34 -10.22 -2.06
CA SER A 428 30.74 -9.04 -2.70
C SER A 428 29.68 -8.37 -1.81
N PHE A 429 29.12 -9.10 -0.84
CA PHE A 429 28.21 -8.55 0.17
C PHE A 429 28.84 -7.48 1.06
N GLN A 430 30.17 -7.49 1.24
CA GLN A 430 30.89 -6.48 2.04
C GLN A 430 30.66 -5.05 1.52
N ARG A 431 30.50 -4.89 0.21
CA ARG A 431 30.18 -3.58 -0.40
C ARG A 431 28.79 -3.09 0.03
N VAL A 432 27.81 -3.99 0.07
CA VAL A 432 26.44 -3.66 0.48
C VAL A 432 26.39 -3.31 1.97
N ALA A 433 27.09 -4.08 2.81
CA ALA A 433 27.23 -3.78 4.24
C ALA A 433 27.93 -2.44 4.51
N SER A 434 28.99 -2.13 3.75
CA SER A 434 29.69 -0.83 3.83
C SER A 434 28.80 0.33 3.42
N SER A 435 28.01 0.18 2.35
CA SER A 435 27.01 1.18 1.93
C SER A 435 25.95 1.41 3.01
N ALA A 436 25.48 0.35 3.66
CA ALA A 436 24.55 0.48 4.78
C ALA A 436 25.18 1.27 5.95
N ALA A 437 26.48 1.04 6.23
CA ALA A 437 27.21 1.73 7.29
C ALA A 437 27.29 3.22 7.02
N TYR A 438 27.62 3.57 5.78
CA TYR A 438 27.71 4.95 5.32
C TYR A 438 26.37 5.69 5.42
N ILE A 439 25.26 5.05 5.03
CA ILE A 439 23.91 5.63 5.16
C ILE A 439 23.58 5.92 6.63
N LEU A 440 23.84 4.97 7.54
CA LEU A 440 23.57 5.18 8.97
C LEU A 440 24.44 6.28 9.59
N LYS A 441 25.71 6.42 9.17
CA LYS A 441 26.61 7.50 9.62
C LYS A 441 26.12 8.88 9.15
N SER A 442 25.58 8.97 7.93
CA SER A 442 25.14 10.24 7.31
C SER A 442 23.73 10.69 7.72
N ALA A 443 22.93 9.81 8.33
CA ALA A 443 21.55 10.09 8.72
C ALA A 443 21.39 11.20 9.80
N ASN A 444 22.48 11.58 10.49
CA ASN A 444 22.48 12.65 11.50
C ASN A 444 22.38 14.09 10.94
N SER A 445 22.31 14.30 9.62
CA SER A 445 22.38 15.65 9.03
C SER A 445 21.11 16.12 8.29
N LYS A 446 19.99 15.38 8.34
CA LYS A 446 18.77 15.80 7.64
C LYS A 446 17.63 16.06 8.62
N THR A 447 17.54 17.31 9.05
CA THR A 447 16.31 17.89 9.59
C THR A 447 15.20 17.85 8.54
N GLU A 448 14.01 17.55 9.03
CA GLU A 448 12.76 17.27 8.33
C GLU A 448 12.48 18.18 7.14
N VAL A 449 12.29 17.54 5.97
CA VAL A 449 11.66 18.15 4.81
C VAL A 449 10.14 18.06 5.04
N THR A 450 9.59 18.95 5.86
CA THR A 450 8.17 19.33 5.79
C THR A 450 7.89 20.25 4.60
N THR A 451 8.87 20.42 3.70
CA THR A 451 8.86 21.41 2.62
C THR A 451 8.20 20.93 1.34
N GLU A 452 7.65 19.71 1.24
CA GLU A 452 7.06 19.23 -0.03
C GLU A 452 5.71 19.86 -0.39
N TRP A 453 4.91 20.33 0.57
CA TRP A 453 3.61 20.99 0.31
C TRP A 453 3.61 22.49 0.64
N PHE A 454 4.78 23.08 0.84
CA PHE A 454 4.91 24.51 1.06
C PHE A 454 4.88 25.26 -0.29
N PHE A 455 4.03 26.28 -0.41
CA PHE A 455 4.10 27.29 -1.47
C PHE A 455 3.96 28.66 -0.81
N PRO A 456 4.75 29.68 -1.19
CA PRO A 456 4.58 31.01 -0.65
C PRO A 456 3.18 31.53 -1.00
N GLY A 457 2.53 32.21 -0.06
CA GLY A 457 1.29 32.94 -0.33
C GLY A 457 1.54 34.12 -1.29
N PRO A 458 0.46 34.72 -1.86
CA PRO A 458 0.59 35.98 -2.59
C PRO A 458 1.17 37.08 -1.68
N VAL A 459 1.80 38.09 -2.27
CA VAL A 459 2.24 39.27 -1.51
C VAL A 459 1.02 40.07 -1.06
N HIS A 460 1.16 40.82 0.02
CA HIS A 460 0.09 41.67 0.54
C HIS A 460 0.41 43.14 0.33
N ASP A 461 -0.59 44.01 0.48
CA ASP A 461 -0.45 45.47 0.41
C ASP A 461 0.33 45.99 -0.81
N LEU A 462 0.18 45.31 -1.96
CA LEU A 462 0.84 45.70 -3.20
C LEU A 462 0.34 47.08 -3.63
N LYS A 463 1.25 48.04 -3.71
CA LYS A 463 1.00 49.41 -4.14
C LYS A 463 1.99 49.77 -5.23
N CYS A 464 1.51 50.47 -6.24
CA CYS A 464 2.35 51.08 -7.25
C CYS A 464 2.02 52.57 -7.37
N ILE A 465 3.05 53.41 -7.41
CA ILE A 465 2.95 54.85 -7.61
C ILE A 465 3.77 55.23 -8.84
N LEU A 466 3.12 55.88 -9.80
CA LEU A 466 3.76 56.40 -11.01
C LEU A 466 4.09 57.88 -10.81
N TYR A 467 5.39 58.21 -10.82
CA TYR A 467 5.90 59.57 -10.84
C TYR A 467 6.39 59.94 -12.26
N PRO A 468 6.63 61.22 -12.57
CA PRO A 468 7.07 61.65 -13.90
C PRO A 468 8.31 60.92 -14.43
N ASN A 469 9.26 60.56 -13.57
CA ASN A 469 10.52 59.94 -13.97
C ASN A 469 10.81 58.57 -13.32
N LEU A 470 9.86 58.01 -12.56
CA LEU A 470 10.06 56.72 -11.89
C LEU A 470 8.75 56.01 -11.56
N ILE A 471 8.80 54.68 -11.52
CA ILE A 471 7.75 53.83 -10.95
C ILE A 471 8.25 53.30 -9.61
N PHE A 472 7.45 53.48 -8.56
CA PHE A 472 7.71 52.90 -7.24
C PHE A 472 6.69 51.82 -6.94
N VAL A 473 7.16 50.60 -6.69
CA VAL A 473 6.32 49.45 -6.32
C VAL A 473 6.73 48.98 -4.94
N THR A 474 5.77 48.71 -4.05
CA THR A 474 6.02 48.16 -2.71
C THR A 474 4.96 47.12 -2.35
N TRP A 475 5.33 46.15 -1.52
CA TRP A 475 4.43 45.12 -1.00
C TRP A 475 4.87 44.65 0.39
N THR A 476 4.07 43.82 1.04
CA THR A 476 4.40 43.13 2.28
C THR A 476 4.60 41.63 2.02
N VAL A 477 5.47 41.02 2.82
CA VAL A 477 5.87 39.62 2.65
C VAL A 477 4.67 38.68 2.85
N PRO A 478 4.56 37.57 2.10
CA PRO A 478 3.55 36.55 2.34
C PRO A 478 3.52 36.07 3.78
N TYR A 479 2.33 35.94 4.37
CA TYR A 479 2.16 35.61 5.79
C TYR A 479 2.80 34.28 6.21
N ASN A 480 2.91 33.32 5.28
CA ASN A 480 3.45 31.99 5.54
C ASN A 480 4.99 31.91 5.38
N LEU A 481 5.68 33.05 5.24
CA LEU A 481 7.14 33.15 5.16
C LEU A 481 7.82 33.58 6.46
N VAL A 482 7.24 33.22 7.62
CA VAL A 482 7.70 33.63 8.96
C VAL A 482 9.21 33.43 9.20
N ASN A 483 9.81 32.37 8.64
CA ASN A 483 11.24 32.04 8.80
C ASN A 483 11.94 31.73 7.47
N MET A 484 11.42 32.22 6.33
CA MET A 484 11.96 31.92 4.99
C MET A 484 12.12 33.21 4.19
N SER A 485 13.20 33.29 3.40
CA SER A 485 13.41 34.42 2.48
C SER A 485 12.87 34.08 1.10
N GLY A 486 12.05 34.97 0.55
CA GLY A 486 11.52 34.87 -0.81
C GLY A 486 12.26 35.75 -1.80
N VAL A 487 12.30 35.32 -3.06
CA VAL A 487 12.69 36.14 -4.20
C VAL A 487 11.43 36.55 -4.94
N TYR A 488 11.23 37.85 -5.14
CA TYR A 488 10.05 38.39 -5.78
C TYR A 488 10.29 38.59 -7.27
N ASN A 489 9.34 38.15 -8.08
CA ASN A 489 9.27 38.43 -9.51
C ASN A 489 8.26 39.55 -9.72
N VAL A 490 8.75 40.73 -10.11
CA VAL A 490 7.95 41.92 -10.36
C VAL A 490 7.84 42.12 -11.87
N SER A 491 6.64 41.95 -12.40
CA SER A 491 6.33 42.21 -13.80
C SER A 491 5.58 43.52 -13.92
N VAL A 492 6.06 44.42 -14.78
CA VAL A 492 5.45 45.74 -15.02
C VAL A 492 5.11 45.84 -16.51
N LEU A 493 3.84 46.10 -16.81
CA LEU A 493 3.34 46.33 -18.16
C LEU A 493 2.92 47.79 -18.33
N GLU A 494 3.45 48.43 -19.36
CA GLU A 494 3.21 49.82 -19.70
C GLU A 494 2.87 49.87 -21.20
N GLY A 495 1.58 49.97 -21.52
CA GLY A 495 1.09 49.82 -22.89
C GLY A 495 1.53 48.47 -23.50
N ALA A 496 2.51 48.50 -24.42
CA ALA A 496 3.09 47.30 -25.05
C ALA A 496 4.48 46.91 -24.49
N ARG A 497 5.04 47.68 -23.55
CA ARG A 497 6.36 47.43 -22.96
C ARG A 497 6.22 46.61 -21.71
N TYR A 498 7.01 45.54 -21.62
CA TYR A 498 6.99 44.60 -20.51
C TYR A 498 8.37 44.54 -19.85
N TYR A 499 8.39 44.76 -18.54
CA TYR A 499 9.58 44.68 -17.70
C TYR A 499 9.40 43.56 -16.69
N ASN A 500 10.44 42.76 -16.47
CA ASN A 500 10.45 41.71 -15.47
C ASN A 500 11.71 41.85 -14.60
N VAL A 501 11.53 41.96 -13.29
CA VAL A 501 12.63 42.19 -12.35
C VAL A 501 12.54 41.22 -11.19
N LEU A 502 13.65 40.54 -10.93
CA LEU A 502 13.83 39.70 -9.75
C LEU A 502 14.48 40.52 -8.63
N THR A 503 13.88 40.52 -7.44
CA THR A 503 14.41 41.23 -6.27
C THR A 503 14.19 40.45 -4.98
N SER A 504 15.09 40.59 -4.01
CA SER A 504 14.91 40.07 -2.64
C SER A 504 14.32 41.10 -1.68
N LYS A 505 14.14 42.34 -2.15
CA LYS A 505 13.51 43.43 -1.39
C LYS A 505 12.01 43.45 -1.62
N THR A 506 11.27 44.05 -0.71
CA THR A 506 9.81 44.25 -0.82
C THR A 506 9.43 45.57 -1.47
N GLU A 507 10.38 46.20 -2.15
CA GLU A 507 10.25 47.46 -2.85
C GLU A 507 11.10 47.45 -4.13
N LEU A 508 10.64 48.18 -5.14
CA LEU A 508 11.31 48.33 -6.42
C LEU A 508 11.14 49.76 -6.94
N TYR A 509 12.26 50.34 -7.39
CA TYR A 509 12.30 51.60 -8.12
C TYR A 509 12.73 51.32 -9.56
N LEU A 510 11.92 51.74 -10.53
CA LEU A 510 12.26 51.66 -11.94
C LEU A 510 12.37 53.08 -12.50
N ASN A 511 13.55 53.42 -13.01
CA ASN A 511 13.74 54.65 -13.76
C ASN A 511 12.91 54.58 -15.03
N PHE A 512 12.14 55.62 -15.28
CA PHE A 512 11.06 55.57 -16.23
C PHE A 512 10.81 56.95 -16.84
N ASP A 513 10.28 57.06 -18.06
CA ASP A 513 9.83 58.35 -18.64
C ASP A 513 8.30 58.33 -18.69
N GLY A 514 7.67 58.94 -17.69
CA GLY A 514 6.23 58.92 -17.44
C GLY A 514 5.42 59.84 -18.36
N THR A 515 6.05 60.50 -19.34
CA THR A 515 5.37 61.48 -20.18
C THR A 515 4.38 60.80 -21.14
N GLY A 516 3.07 61.02 -20.90
CA GLY A 516 2.00 60.55 -21.78
C GLY A 516 1.47 59.13 -21.49
N ILE A 517 1.72 58.59 -20.30
CA ILE A 517 1.31 57.23 -19.93
C ILE A 517 0.12 57.25 -18.99
N GLU A 518 -0.96 56.61 -19.44
CA GLU A 518 -2.24 56.60 -18.71
C GLU A 518 -2.42 55.36 -17.83
N LYS A 519 -1.71 54.26 -18.12
CA LYS A 519 -1.91 53.00 -17.41
C LYS A 519 -0.63 52.17 -17.31
N VAL A 520 -0.26 51.84 -16.07
CA VAL A 520 0.80 50.87 -15.75
C VAL A 520 0.21 49.79 -14.85
N GLU A 521 0.45 48.55 -15.22
CA GLU A 521 -0.03 47.36 -14.54
C GLU A 521 1.14 46.59 -13.94
N VAL A 522 1.00 46.14 -12.69
CA VAL A 522 2.08 45.47 -11.96
C VAL A 522 1.59 44.16 -11.37
N TRP A 523 2.36 43.10 -11.60
CA TRP A 523 2.20 41.79 -10.96
C TRP A 523 3.42 41.47 -10.12
N VAL A 524 3.20 40.92 -8.93
CA VAL A 524 4.27 40.45 -8.05
C VAL A 524 3.97 39.04 -7.57
N SER A 525 4.87 38.10 -7.84
CA SER A 525 4.90 36.77 -7.21
C SER A 525 6.12 36.61 -6.33
N CYS A 526 5.99 35.81 -5.28
CA CYS A 526 7.08 35.40 -4.41
C CYS A 526 7.52 33.98 -4.79
N ASN A 527 8.82 33.72 -4.86
CA ASN A 527 9.40 32.42 -5.14
C ASN A 527 10.28 31.96 -3.97
N VAL A 528 10.05 30.73 -3.49
CA VAL A 528 10.90 30.06 -2.49
C VAL A 528 11.20 28.66 -2.98
N ASN A 529 12.48 28.31 -3.13
CA ASN A 529 12.94 26.98 -3.56
C ASN A 529 12.20 26.49 -4.82
N GLU A 530 12.13 27.33 -5.86
CA GLU A 530 11.50 27.06 -7.16
C GLU A 530 9.96 26.96 -7.13
N ARG A 531 9.33 27.44 -6.05
CA ARG A 531 7.87 27.46 -5.91
C ARG A 531 7.36 28.88 -5.86
N ALA A 532 6.60 29.25 -6.88
CA ALA A 532 5.99 30.56 -7.00
C ALA A 532 4.65 30.64 -6.26
N SER A 533 4.35 31.80 -5.70
CA SER A 533 3.02 32.17 -5.27
C SER A 533 2.14 32.48 -6.48
N ILE A 534 0.84 32.58 -6.24
CA ILE A 534 -0.05 33.28 -7.18
C ILE A 534 0.39 34.76 -7.24
N ASP A 535 0.30 35.36 -8.42
CA ASP A 535 0.61 36.77 -8.62
C ASP A 535 -0.39 37.67 -7.88
N SER A 536 0.12 38.69 -7.21
CA SER A 536 -0.67 39.83 -6.73
C SER A 536 -0.63 40.93 -7.77
N TYR A 537 -1.75 41.63 -7.95
CA TYR A 537 -1.93 42.58 -9.04
C TYR A 537 -2.33 43.95 -8.53
N CYS A 538 -1.77 45.01 -9.11
CA CYS A 538 -2.26 46.38 -8.93
C CYS A 538 -2.09 47.22 -10.19
N HIS A 539 -2.83 48.33 -10.25
CA HIS A 539 -2.55 49.43 -11.17
C HIS A 539 -1.72 50.48 -10.44
N CYS A 540 -0.88 51.21 -11.17
CA CYS A 540 -0.15 52.32 -10.59
C CYS A 540 -1.04 53.55 -10.45
N ASP A 541 -1.10 54.09 -9.24
CA ASP A 541 -1.74 55.38 -8.98
C ASP A 541 -0.81 56.49 -9.49
N VAL A 542 -1.34 57.41 -10.31
CA VAL A 542 -0.57 58.54 -10.83
C VAL A 542 -0.37 59.57 -9.72
N TYR A 543 0.89 59.86 -9.41
CA TYR A 543 1.23 60.90 -8.44
C TYR A 543 1.08 62.28 -9.09
N ASN A 544 -0.07 62.91 -8.88
CA ASN A 544 -0.28 64.32 -9.24
C ASN A 544 0.33 65.21 -8.16
N LEU A 545 1.32 66.03 -8.54
CA LEU A 545 1.90 67.07 -7.68
C LEU A 545 0.93 68.23 -7.46
#